data_AF-A0A1H4CVL8-F1
#
_entry.id   AF-A0A1H4CVL8-F1
#
_cell.length_a   1.000
_cell.length_b   1.000
_cell.length_c   1.000
_cell.angle_alpha   90.00
_cell.angle_beta   90.00
_cell.angle_gamma   90.00
#
_symmetry.space_group_name_H-M   'P 1'
#
loop_
_entity.id
_entity.type
_entity.pdbx_description
1 polymer ?
#
loop_
_entity_poly.entity_id
_entity_poly.type
_entity_poly.pdbx_seq_one_letter_code
_entity_poly.pdbx_strand_id
1 'polypeptide(L)'
;MKHPITKFPVEPYEAITEEFVQRKYYEYNQLYFAGELPPCKFRFNAMSLYYGCLGQYYGYKDIPEIWIDIMTTYEPDWVIREAIIHEMIHCYIDKVMNVKEKTPHGPLFSKIRKHLNKKYNLGLCNCQGRYDYNDEVFAYNIYAVEYSSEKD
;
A
#
# COMPACT_ATOMS: atom_id res chain seq x y z
N MET A 1 -26.14 5.93 -29.56
CA MET A 1 -26.02 4.51 -29.20
C MET A 1 -25.64 4.43 -27.74
N LYS A 2 -26.40 3.72 -26.90
CA LYS A 2 -26.11 3.56 -25.47
C LYS A 2 -25.10 2.42 -25.32
N HIS A 3 -23.91 2.70 -24.80
CA HIS A 3 -22.96 1.63 -24.48
C HIS A 3 -23.55 0.74 -23.38
N PRO A 4 -23.53 -0.59 -23.54
CA PRO A 4 -24.00 -1.50 -22.50
C PRO A 4 -23.02 -1.44 -21.33
N ILE A 5 -23.50 -0.97 -20.17
CA ILE A 5 -22.79 -1.10 -18.90
C ILE A 5 -22.77 -2.58 -18.56
N THR A 6 -21.67 -3.26 -18.88
CA THR A 6 -21.42 -4.61 -18.39
C THR A 6 -21.25 -4.52 -16.88
N LYS A 7 -22.26 -4.96 -16.13
CA LYS A 7 -22.16 -5.19 -14.69
C LYS A 7 -21.09 -6.26 -14.47
N PHE A 8 -19.88 -5.84 -14.12
CA PHE A 8 -18.92 -6.76 -13.52
C PHE A 8 -19.54 -7.27 -12.21
N PRO A 9 -19.45 -8.57 -11.91
CA PRO A 9 -19.87 -9.09 -10.61
C PRO A 9 -19.00 -8.41 -9.55
N VAL A 10 -19.62 -7.55 -8.75
CA VAL A 10 -18.98 -6.93 -7.60
C VAL A 10 -18.97 -8.01 -6.52
N GLU A 11 -17.93 -8.83 -6.49
CA GLU A 11 -17.56 -9.59 -5.30
C GLU A 11 -17.55 -8.58 -4.12
N PRO A 12 -18.10 -8.93 -2.94
CA PRO A 12 -18.14 -8.00 -1.83
C PRO A 12 -16.70 -7.60 -1.49
N TYR A 13 -16.35 -6.32 -1.75
CA TYR A 13 -15.08 -5.76 -1.34
C TYR A 13 -14.94 -6.00 0.17
N GLU A 14 -13.93 -6.78 0.56
CA GLU A 14 -13.61 -6.94 1.97
C GLU A 14 -13.27 -5.55 2.51
N ALA A 15 -13.97 -5.12 3.56
CA ALA A 15 -13.68 -3.83 4.17
C ALA A 15 -12.22 -3.82 4.63
N ILE A 16 -11.47 -2.82 4.21
CA ILE A 16 -10.06 -2.66 4.56
C ILE A 16 -9.99 -2.10 5.98
N THR A 17 -9.71 -2.98 6.93
CA THR A 17 -9.62 -2.67 8.38
C THR A 17 -8.21 -2.92 8.92
N GLU A 18 -7.95 -2.59 10.20
CA GLU A 18 -6.66 -2.88 10.85
C GLU A 18 -6.40 -4.38 10.89
N GLU A 19 -7.44 -5.18 11.11
CA GLU A 19 -7.39 -6.63 11.10
C GLU A 19 -7.07 -7.18 9.71
N PHE A 20 -7.62 -6.57 8.65
CA PHE A 20 -7.27 -6.92 7.27
C PHE A 20 -5.78 -6.68 7.00
N VAL A 21 -5.27 -5.49 7.32
CA VAL A 21 -3.86 -5.13 7.13
C VAL A 21 -2.96 -6.04 7.94
N GLN A 22 -3.33 -6.33 9.20
CA GLN A 22 -2.60 -7.24 10.07
C GLN A 22 -2.53 -8.66 9.48
N ARG A 23 -3.66 -9.20 9.01
CA ARG A 23 -3.71 -10.52 8.38
C ARG A 23 -2.82 -10.56 7.13
N LYS A 24 -2.91 -9.54 6.28
CA LYS A 24 -2.07 -9.41 5.08
C LYS A 24 -0.60 -9.27 5.40
N TYR A 25 -0.24 -8.53 6.44
CA TYR A 25 1.14 -8.44 6.92
C TYR A 25 1.71 -9.82 7.26
N TYR A 26 0.99 -10.63 8.04
CA TYR A 26 1.45 -11.97 8.41
C TYR A 26 1.52 -12.91 7.21
N GLU A 27 0.53 -12.87 6.32
CA GLU A 27 0.51 -13.62 5.06
C GLU A 27 1.75 -13.27 4.22
N TYR A 28 2.01 -11.98 3.99
CA TYR A 28 3.13 -11.50 3.20
C TYR A 28 4.49 -11.75 3.88
N ASN A 29 4.54 -11.74 5.22
CA ASN A 29 5.77 -12.04 5.94
C ASN A 29 6.21 -13.48 5.64
N GLN A 30 5.26 -14.43 5.67
CA GLN A 30 5.53 -15.82 5.32
C GLN A 30 5.92 -15.97 3.84
N LEU A 31 5.20 -15.31 2.93
CA LEU A 31 5.42 -15.46 1.48
C LEU A 31 6.73 -14.82 0.99
N TYR A 32 7.03 -13.61 1.46
CA TYR A 32 8.04 -12.74 0.85
C TYR A 32 9.27 -12.52 1.73
N PHE A 33 9.15 -12.70 3.05
CA PHE A 33 10.20 -12.42 4.04
C PHE A 33 10.54 -13.64 4.91
N ALA A 34 10.13 -14.84 4.50
CA ALA A 34 10.41 -16.10 5.19
C ALA A 34 9.99 -16.15 6.67
N GLY A 35 9.04 -15.30 7.08
CA GLY A 35 8.61 -15.18 8.47
C GLY A 35 9.57 -14.42 9.38
N GLU A 36 10.58 -13.75 8.84
CA GLU A 36 11.64 -13.08 9.64
C GLU A 36 11.20 -11.75 10.25
N LEU A 37 10.14 -11.11 9.73
CA LEU A 37 9.71 -9.82 10.25
C LEU A 37 9.09 -9.95 11.66
N PRO A 38 9.40 -9.00 12.57
CA PRO A 38 8.86 -9.01 13.92
C PRO A 38 7.37 -8.65 13.94
N PRO A 39 6.66 -8.89 15.06
CA PRO A 39 5.32 -8.36 15.25
C PRO A 39 5.27 -6.84 15.09
N CYS A 40 4.20 -6.34 14.46
CA CYS A 40 3.98 -4.93 14.19
C CYS A 40 2.58 -4.51 14.63
N LYS A 41 2.41 -3.24 15.03
CA LYS A 41 1.09 -2.64 15.24
C LYS A 41 0.64 -1.93 13.97
N PHE A 42 -0.66 -1.97 13.71
CA PHE A 42 -1.26 -1.36 12.53
C PHE A 42 -2.18 -0.23 12.97
N ARG A 43 -2.22 0.84 12.18
CA ARG A 43 -3.14 1.97 12.39
C ARG A 43 -3.65 2.50 11.07
N PHE A 44 -4.91 2.89 11.02
CA PHE A 44 -5.37 3.82 9.97
C PHE A 44 -5.22 5.25 10.42
N ASN A 45 -4.72 6.10 9.53
CA ASN A 45 -4.65 7.53 9.78
C ASN A 45 -5.02 8.31 8.53
N ALA A 46 -5.59 9.50 8.69
CA ALA A 46 -5.71 10.45 7.61
C ALA A 46 -4.34 11.10 7.40
N MET A 47 -3.54 10.54 6.50
CA MET A 47 -2.22 11.07 6.18
C MET A 47 -2.40 12.27 5.24
N SER A 48 -1.54 13.29 5.42
CA SER A 48 -1.65 14.52 4.65
C SER A 48 -1.54 14.24 3.15
N LEU A 49 -2.59 14.63 2.41
CA LEU A 49 -2.66 14.53 0.95
C LEU A 49 -1.44 15.15 0.25
N TYR A 50 -0.77 16.13 0.88
CA TYR A 50 0.42 16.80 0.34
C TYR A 50 1.58 15.87 -0.02
N TYR A 51 1.68 14.68 0.60
CA TYR A 51 2.75 13.73 0.32
C TYR A 51 2.28 12.50 -0.46
N GLY A 52 0.97 12.37 -0.73
CA GLY A 52 0.38 11.22 -1.39
C GLY A 52 0.61 9.88 -0.70
N CYS A 53 1.18 9.84 0.50
CA CYS A 53 1.64 8.61 1.14
C CYS A 53 0.49 7.60 1.34
N LEU A 54 0.69 6.35 0.91
CA LEU A 54 -0.27 5.26 1.13
C LEU A 54 -0.05 4.51 2.46
N GLY A 55 1.17 4.56 2.99
CA GLY A 55 1.51 4.00 4.28
C GLY A 55 2.71 4.70 4.90
N GLN A 56 3.09 4.37 6.12
CA GLN A 56 4.31 4.83 6.76
C GLN A 56 4.77 3.88 7.86
N TYR A 57 6.04 3.50 7.79
CA TYR A 57 6.74 2.74 8.81
C TYR A 57 7.32 3.63 9.93
N TYR A 58 7.16 3.18 11.18
CA TYR A 58 7.72 3.79 12.38
C TYR A 58 8.49 2.77 13.21
N GLY A 59 9.82 2.75 13.03
CA GLY A 59 10.73 1.79 13.69
C GLY A 59 11.31 2.21 15.04
N TYR A 60 11.11 3.46 15.47
CA TYR A 60 11.72 4.01 16.71
C TYR A 60 11.06 3.55 18.02
N LYS A 61 9.96 2.79 17.94
CA LYS A 61 9.22 2.26 19.09
C LYS A 61 9.70 0.84 19.43
N ASP A 62 9.48 0.41 20.68
CA ASP A 62 9.78 -0.95 21.14
C ASP A 62 9.10 -2.02 20.27
N ILE A 63 7.88 -1.71 19.79
CA ILE A 63 7.16 -2.48 18.78
C ILE A 63 7.00 -1.57 17.55
N PRO A 64 7.50 -1.96 16.38
CA PRO A 64 7.35 -1.16 15.18
C PRO A 64 5.87 -0.95 14.83
N GLU A 65 5.56 0.17 14.19
CA GLU A 65 4.21 0.45 13.70
C GLU A 65 4.20 0.69 12.19
N ILE A 66 3.17 0.21 11.53
CA ILE A 66 2.84 0.51 10.13
C ILE A 66 1.52 1.25 10.13
N TRP A 67 1.54 2.47 9.64
CA TRP A 67 0.33 3.27 9.45
C TRP A 67 -0.07 3.17 7.98
N ILE A 68 -1.36 3.00 7.72
CA ILE A 68 -1.93 2.97 6.38
C ILE A 68 -2.89 4.15 6.27
N ASP A 69 -2.87 4.83 5.12
CA ASP A 69 -3.76 5.97 4.94
C ASP A 69 -5.22 5.50 4.77
N ILE A 70 -6.16 6.16 5.46
CA ILE A 70 -7.59 5.81 5.42
C ILE A 70 -8.20 5.84 4.02
N MET A 71 -7.74 6.71 3.13
CA MET A 71 -8.21 6.81 1.76
C MET A 71 -7.74 5.63 0.89
N THR A 72 -6.79 4.80 1.34
CA THR A 72 -6.46 3.53 0.65
C THR A 72 -7.63 2.54 0.66
N THR A 73 -8.62 2.73 1.55
CA THR A 73 -9.82 1.90 1.63
C THR A 73 -10.70 1.95 0.37
N TYR A 74 -10.49 2.96 -0.49
CA TYR A 74 -11.19 3.14 -1.76
C TYR A 74 -10.37 2.72 -2.98
N GLU A 75 -9.14 2.25 -2.76
CA GLU A 75 -8.22 1.87 -3.84
C GLU A 75 -8.33 0.36 -4.15
N PRO A 76 -7.95 -0.07 -5.37
CA PRO A 76 -7.89 -1.50 -5.69
C PRO A 76 -6.96 -2.29 -4.76
N ASP A 77 -7.25 -3.57 -4.54
CA ASP A 77 -6.48 -4.49 -3.68
C ASP A 77 -4.96 -4.47 -3.93
N TRP A 78 -4.54 -4.25 -5.18
CA TRP A 78 -3.13 -4.22 -5.55
C TRP A 78 -2.40 -3.00 -4.97
N VAL A 79 -3.08 -1.85 -4.82
CA VAL A 79 -2.53 -0.63 -4.21
C VAL A 79 -2.24 -0.86 -2.73
N ILE A 80 -3.16 -1.52 -2.03
CA ILE A 80 -3.02 -1.81 -0.59
C ILE A 80 -1.95 -2.87 -0.37
N ARG A 81 -1.93 -3.92 -1.21
CA ARG A 81 -0.85 -4.92 -1.19
C ARG A 81 0.50 -4.24 -1.35
N GLU A 82 0.61 -3.33 -2.29
CA GLU A 82 1.84 -2.59 -2.53
C GLU A 82 2.24 -1.70 -1.35
N ALA A 83 1.30 -0.94 -0.78
CA ALA A 83 1.54 -0.11 0.40
C ALA A 83 2.03 -0.94 1.60
N ILE A 84 1.39 -2.07 1.88
CA ILE A 84 1.79 -2.97 2.97
C ILE A 84 3.20 -3.50 2.73
N ILE A 85 3.48 -4.05 1.54
CA ILE A 85 4.79 -4.63 1.24
C ILE A 85 5.88 -3.54 1.22
N HIS A 86 5.57 -2.33 0.77
CA HIS A 86 6.46 -1.18 0.84
C HIS A 86 6.91 -0.91 2.29
N GLU A 87 5.98 -0.81 3.23
CA GLU A 87 6.32 -0.62 4.65
C GLU A 87 7.03 -1.82 5.25
N MET A 88 6.73 -3.04 4.79
CA MET A 88 7.44 -4.26 5.21
C MET A 88 8.91 -4.26 4.80
N ILE A 89 9.26 -3.68 3.64
CA ILE A 89 10.67 -3.54 3.23
C ILE A 89 11.41 -2.59 4.20
N HIS A 90 10.80 -1.46 4.58
CA HIS A 90 11.37 -0.58 5.60
C HIS A 90 11.58 -1.32 6.92
N CYS A 91 10.58 -2.08 7.36
CA CYS A 91 10.67 -2.89 8.57
C CYS A 91 11.78 -3.96 8.48
N TYR A 92 11.93 -4.63 7.35
CA TYR A 92 12.97 -5.65 7.14
C TYR A 92 14.37 -5.07 7.25
N ILE A 93 14.60 -3.93 6.60
CA ILE A 93 15.90 -3.25 6.62
C ILE A 93 16.26 -2.79 8.03
N ASP A 94 15.31 -2.20 8.74
CA ASP A 94 15.51 -1.67 10.08
C ASP A 94 15.66 -2.77 11.13
N LYS A 95 14.78 -3.79 11.14
CA LYS A 95 14.69 -4.76 12.24
C LYS A 95 15.42 -6.08 12.00
N VAL A 96 15.50 -6.53 10.74
CA VAL A 96 16.13 -7.82 10.42
C VAL A 96 17.56 -7.61 9.96
N MET A 97 17.76 -6.68 9.02
CA MET A 97 19.11 -6.37 8.54
C MET A 97 19.88 -5.45 9.47
N ASN A 98 19.17 -4.72 10.36
CA ASN A 98 19.74 -3.75 11.30
C ASN A 98 20.62 -2.70 10.59
N VAL A 99 20.15 -2.20 9.44
CA VAL A 99 20.84 -1.21 8.61
C VAL A 99 20.07 0.09 8.59
N LYS A 100 20.74 1.21 8.88
CA LYS A 100 20.17 2.54 8.75
C LYS A 100 20.61 3.19 7.44
N GLU A 101 19.71 3.30 6.48
CA GLU A 101 19.97 4.03 5.22
C GLU A 101 19.89 5.55 5.45
N LYS A 102 20.65 6.31 4.64
CA LYS A 102 20.65 7.80 4.69
C LYS A 102 19.37 8.41 4.11
N THR A 103 18.68 7.66 3.23
CA THR A 103 17.44 8.06 2.56
C THR A 103 16.42 6.96 2.74
N PRO A 104 15.10 7.27 2.82
CA PRO A 104 14.05 6.26 3.01
C PRO A 104 14.09 5.14 1.96
N HIS A 105 14.34 5.45 0.68
CA HIS A 105 14.39 4.45 -0.40
C HIS A 105 15.80 4.30 -0.98
N GLY A 106 16.77 4.03 -0.10
CA GLY A 106 18.17 3.88 -0.48
C GLY A 106 18.47 2.65 -1.36
N PRO A 107 19.76 2.39 -1.65
CA PRO A 107 20.17 1.25 -2.48
C PRO A 107 19.65 -0.10 -1.98
N LEU A 108 19.57 -0.29 -0.66
CA LEU A 108 19.12 -1.56 -0.09
C LEU A 108 17.61 -1.75 -0.26
N PHE A 109 16.81 -0.72 0.03
CA PHE A 109 15.38 -0.70 -0.29
C PHE A 109 15.13 -1.06 -1.75
N SER A 110 15.82 -0.35 -2.67
CA SER A 110 15.70 -0.56 -4.10
C SER A 110 16.07 -1.99 -4.53
N LYS A 111 17.11 -2.56 -3.90
CA LYS A 111 17.58 -3.93 -4.17
C LYS A 111 16.54 -4.96 -3.73
N ILE A 112 16.01 -4.83 -2.52
CA ILE A 112 15.00 -5.75 -1.98
C ILE A 112 13.71 -5.66 -2.80
N ARG A 113 13.22 -4.45 -3.07
CA ARG A 113 12.05 -4.24 -3.94
C ARG A 113 12.19 -4.93 -5.29
N LYS A 114 13.31 -4.68 -6.00
CA LYS A 114 13.57 -5.31 -7.30
C LYS A 114 13.67 -6.83 -7.21
N HIS A 115 14.25 -7.35 -6.13
CA HIS A 115 14.31 -8.79 -5.89
C HIS A 115 12.90 -9.38 -5.71
N LEU A 116 12.06 -8.78 -4.88
CA LEU A 116 10.69 -9.22 -4.64
C LEU A 116 9.85 -9.15 -5.92
N ASN A 117 9.93 -8.05 -6.68
CA ASN A 117 9.27 -7.93 -7.98
C ASN A 117 9.66 -9.05 -8.93
N LYS A 118 10.96 -9.31 -9.08
CA LYS A 118 11.46 -10.36 -9.97
C LYS A 118 11.06 -11.77 -9.52
N LYS A 119 11.13 -12.03 -8.21
CA LYS A 119 10.91 -13.37 -7.65
C LYS A 119 9.44 -13.76 -7.61
N TYR A 120 8.57 -12.81 -7.29
CA TYR A 120 7.15 -13.06 -7.03
C TYR A 120 6.21 -12.37 -8.03
N ASN A 121 6.77 -11.81 -9.11
CA ASN A 121 6.04 -11.06 -10.14
C ASN A 121 5.16 -9.94 -9.54
N LEU A 122 5.75 -9.18 -8.62
CA LEU A 122 5.10 -8.04 -7.99
C LEU A 122 5.34 -6.75 -8.79
N GLY A 123 4.42 -5.80 -8.66
CA GLY A 123 4.46 -4.50 -9.32
C GLY A 123 4.97 -3.36 -8.43
N LEU A 124 5.74 -3.64 -7.37
CA LEU A 124 6.10 -2.63 -6.37
C LEU A 124 6.89 -1.48 -7.00
N CYS A 125 6.48 -0.24 -6.79
CA CYS A 125 7.16 0.98 -7.21
C CYS A 125 8.14 1.47 -6.14
N ASN A 126 9.07 2.34 -6.55
CA ASN A 126 10.07 2.91 -5.62
C ASN A 126 9.54 4.11 -4.84
N CYS A 127 8.32 4.54 -5.14
CA CYS A 127 7.63 5.65 -4.51
C CYS A 127 6.53 5.11 -3.59
N GLN A 128 5.95 6.01 -2.80
CA GLN A 128 4.93 5.69 -1.79
C GLN A 128 3.67 6.54 -2.02
N GLY A 129 3.64 7.30 -3.12
CA GLY A 129 2.71 8.41 -3.36
C GLY A 129 1.55 8.06 -4.30
N ARG A 130 0.33 8.43 -3.94
CA ARG A 130 -0.90 8.41 -4.77
C ARG A 130 -0.70 9.04 -6.12
N TYR A 131 0.03 10.15 -6.18
CA TYR A 131 0.24 10.92 -7.40
C TYR A 131 0.97 10.14 -8.50
N ASP A 132 1.69 9.07 -8.16
CA ASP A 132 2.39 8.23 -9.13
C ASP A 132 1.52 7.07 -9.66
N TYR A 133 0.37 6.79 -9.02
CA TYR A 133 -0.65 5.86 -9.53
C TYR A 133 -1.67 6.56 -10.46
N ASN A 134 -1.50 7.87 -10.71
CA ASN A 134 -2.57 8.78 -11.12
C ASN A 134 -2.52 9.33 -12.56
N ASP A 135 -1.72 8.76 -13.47
CA ASP A 135 -1.85 9.15 -14.89
C ASP A 135 -3.13 8.60 -15.56
N GLU A 136 -3.77 7.55 -15.01
CA GLU A 136 -5.03 7.01 -15.55
C GLU A 136 -6.21 6.98 -14.56
N VAL A 137 -5.97 6.90 -13.24
CA VAL A 137 -7.03 6.61 -12.25
C VAL A 137 -7.79 7.87 -11.79
N PHE A 138 -7.16 9.05 -11.73
CA PHE A 138 -7.82 10.28 -11.32
C PHE A 138 -8.90 10.75 -12.33
N ALA A 139 -8.71 10.43 -13.61
CA ALA A 139 -9.71 10.69 -14.64
C ALA A 139 -11.00 9.89 -14.40
N TYR A 140 -10.97 8.76 -13.69
CA TYR A 140 -12.21 8.04 -13.39
C TYR A 140 -12.96 8.63 -12.19
N ASN A 141 -12.24 9.12 -11.19
CA ASN A 141 -12.87 9.64 -9.97
C ASN A 141 -13.38 11.08 -10.09
N ILE A 142 -12.80 11.94 -10.95
CA ILE A 142 -13.41 13.26 -11.24
C ILE A 142 -14.71 13.09 -12.04
N TYR A 143 -14.73 12.20 -13.04
CA TYR A 143 -15.95 11.95 -13.82
C TYR A 143 -17.06 11.27 -13.00
N ALA A 144 -16.71 10.42 -12.03
CA ALA A 144 -17.71 9.79 -11.15
C ALA A 144 -18.36 10.79 -10.18
N VAL A 145 -17.60 11.78 -9.70
CA VAL A 145 -18.12 12.83 -8.80
C VAL A 145 -18.95 13.87 -9.57
N GLU A 146 -18.50 14.28 -10.76
CA GLU A 146 -19.23 15.23 -11.62
C GLU A 146 -20.57 14.65 -12.13
N TYR A 147 -20.63 13.34 -12.43
CA TYR A 147 -21.88 12.70 -12.88
C TYR A 147 -22.92 12.52 -11.77
N SER A 148 -22.50 12.54 -10.50
CA SER A 148 -23.41 12.53 -9.34
C SER A 148 -23.90 13.92 -8.91
N SER A 149 -23.24 15.00 -9.32
CA SER A 149 -23.65 16.38 -9.02
C SER A 149 -24.55 17.04 -10.07
N GLU A 150 -24.78 16.40 -11.22
CA GLU A 150 -25.71 16.90 -12.26
C GLU A 150 -27.14 16.31 -12.14
N LYS A 151 -27.46 15.68 -11.00
CA LYS A 151 -28.81 15.19 -10.70
C LYS A 151 -29.32 15.70 -9.37
N ASP A 152 -29.37 17.02 -9.24
CA ASP A 152 -30.31 17.73 -8.37
C ASP A 152 -30.93 18.90 -9.16
#